data_AF-A0A2M7X0L0-F1
#
_entry.id   AF-A0A2M7X0L0-F1
#
_cell.length_a   1.000
_cell.length_b   1.000
_cell.length_c   1.000
_cell.angle_alpha   90.00
_cell.angle_beta   90.00
_cell.angle_gamma   90.00
#
_symmetry.space_group_name_H-M   'P 1'
#
loop_
_entity.id
_entity.type
_entity.pdbx_description
1 polymer ?
#
loop_
_entity_poly.entity_id
_entity_poly.type
_entity_poly.pdbx_seq_one_letter_code
_entity_poly.pdbx_strand_id
1 'polypeptide(L)'
;EPRRAHLIPGFAAVKQALLDHAALGASISGAGPSVFGWFATAAAAAAATSDALAAFAGAGLSATALLSPVAAPGARLEACAA
;
A
#
# COMPACT_ATOMS: atom_id res chain seq x y z
N GLU A 1 -1.42 8.83 -12.94
CA GLU A 1 -0.22 8.02 -13.26
C GLU A 1 -0.40 7.35 -14.61
N PRO A 2 0.40 7.69 -15.64
CA PRO A 2 0.84 6.64 -16.54
C PRO A 2 2.35 6.59 -16.72
N ARG A 3 3.05 7.74 -16.58
CA ARG A 3 4.48 7.84 -16.93
C ARG A 3 5.42 7.00 -16.07
N ARG A 4 5.12 6.78 -14.79
CA ARG A 4 6.02 6.06 -13.86
C ARG A 4 5.61 4.62 -13.56
N ALA A 5 4.41 4.20 -13.99
CA ALA A 5 3.88 2.87 -13.69
C ALA A 5 4.82 1.75 -14.16
N HIS A 6 5.45 1.92 -15.32
CA HIS A 6 6.41 0.96 -15.87
C HIS A 6 7.70 0.79 -15.04
N LEU A 7 8.00 1.72 -14.13
CA LEU A 7 9.17 1.64 -13.25
C LEU A 7 8.93 0.75 -12.01
N ILE A 8 7.68 0.35 -11.77
CA ILE A 8 7.30 -0.48 -10.62
C ILE A 8 6.73 -1.81 -11.15
N PRO A 9 7.54 -2.89 -11.18
CA PRO A 9 7.05 -4.20 -11.55
C PRO A 9 5.87 -4.62 -10.66
N GLY A 10 4.82 -5.16 -11.28
CA GLY A 10 3.61 -5.58 -10.56
C GLY A 10 2.62 -4.46 -10.20
N PHE A 11 2.93 -3.17 -10.46
CA PHE A 11 2.06 -2.05 -10.06
C PHE A 11 0.59 -2.22 -10.46
N ALA A 12 0.33 -2.58 -11.71
CA ALA A 12 -1.03 -2.74 -12.21
C ALA A 12 -1.79 -3.86 -11.47
N ALA A 13 -1.12 -4.99 -11.20
CA ALA A 13 -1.71 -6.12 -10.49
C ALA A 13 -1.99 -5.77 -9.03
N VAL A 14 -1.05 -5.10 -8.36
CA VAL A 14 -1.23 -4.67 -6.96
C VAL A 14 -2.35 -3.64 -6.86
N LYS A 15 -2.40 -2.67 -7.78
CA LYS A 15 -3.48 -1.69 -7.84
C LYS A 15 -4.83 -2.38 -8.02
N GLN A 16 -4.93 -3.35 -8.91
CA GLN A 16 -6.17 -4.09 -9.13
C GLN A 16 -6.57 -4.88 -7.88
N ALA A 17 -5.64 -5.60 -7.25
CA ALA A 17 -5.90 -6.32 -6.01
C ALA A 17 -6.45 -5.40 -4.90
N LEU A 18 -5.91 -4.18 -4.75
CA LEU A 18 -6.45 -3.21 -3.79
C LEU A 18 -7.90 -2.78 -4.15
N LEU A 19 -8.17 -2.55 -5.44
CA LEU A 19 -9.51 -2.15 -5.91
C LEU A 19 -10.55 -3.28 -5.78
N ASP A 20 -10.15 -4.53 -5.98
CA ASP A 20 -11.01 -5.71 -5.82
C ASP A 20 -11.48 -5.88 -4.36
N HIS A 21 -10.71 -5.35 -3.40
CA HIS A 21 -11.07 -5.26 -1.98
C HIS A 21 -11.75 -3.92 -1.61
N ALA A 22 -12.38 -3.27 -2.58
CA ALA A 22 -13.14 -2.02 -2.40
C ALA A 22 -12.30 -0.83 -1.89
N ALA A 23 -11.03 -0.74 -2.30
CA ALA A 23 -10.29 0.51 -2.14
C ALA A 23 -11.03 1.65 -2.85
N LEU A 24 -11.20 2.77 -2.15
CA LEU A 24 -11.75 4.03 -2.69
C LEU A 24 -10.85 4.57 -3.82
N GLY A 25 -9.57 4.24 -3.77
CA GLY A 25 -8.58 4.53 -4.79
C GLY A 25 -7.23 3.92 -4.42
N ALA A 26 -6.42 3.66 -5.44
CA ALA A 26 -5.06 3.12 -5.28
C ALA A 26 -4.10 3.70 -6.34
N SER A 27 -2.89 4.04 -5.92
CA SER A 27 -1.85 4.61 -6.79
C SER A 27 -0.46 4.45 -6.18
N ILE A 28 0.57 4.96 -6.87
CA ILE A 28 1.93 5.04 -6.34
C ILE A 28 1.97 6.07 -5.20
N SER A 29 2.61 5.71 -4.09
CA SER A 29 2.86 6.61 -2.97
C SER A 29 4.05 7.52 -3.27
N GLY A 30 3.81 8.83 -3.38
CA GLY A 30 4.83 9.82 -3.69
C GLY A 30 5.51 9.58 -5.05
N ALA A 31 6.79 9.23 -5.02
CA ALA A 31 7.58 8.88 -6.20
C ALA A 31 7.63 7.36 -6.50
N GLY A 32 7.14 6.52 -5.59
CA GLY A 32 7.32 5.08 -5.62
C GLY A 32 8.63 4.61 -4.96
N PRO A 33 8.86 3.29 -4.88
CA PRO A 33 8.09 2.21 -5.49
C PRO A 33 6.86 1.75 -4.67
N SER A 34 6.64 2.31 -3.49
CA SER A 34 5.49 1.94 -2.66
C SER A 34 4.16 2.24 -3.35
N VAL A 35 3.18 1.36 -3.15
CA VAL A 35 1.80 1.52 -3.63
C VAL A 35 0.90 1.68 -2.41
N PHE A 36 -0.11 2.54 -2.50
CA PHE A 36 -1.10 2.72 -1.44
C PHE A 36 -2.50 2.46 -1.96
N GLY A 37 -3.40 2.10 -1.05
CA GLY A 37 -4.85 2.06 -1.27
C GLY A 37 -5.58 2.70 -0.09
N TRP A 38 -6.64 3.47 -0.37
CA TRP A 38 -7.52 4.02 0.67
C TRP A 38 -8.74 3.14 0.86
N PHE A 39 -9.10 2.88 2.11
CA PHE A 39 -10.26 2.07 2.46
C PHE A 39 -11.11 2.82 3.48
N ALA A 40 -12.42 2.58 3.45
CA ALA A 40 -13.35 3.15 4.43
C ALA A 40 -13.18 2.51 5.82
N THR A 41 -12.64 1.30 5.91
CA THR A 41 -12.46 0.58 7.17
C THR A 41 -11.10 -0.11 7.23
N ALA A 42 -10.57 -0.27 8.45
CA ALA A 42 -9.33 -1.02 8.69
C ALA A 42 -9.49 -2.51 8.33
N ALA A 43 -10.68 -3.09 8.49
CA ALA A 43 -10.95 -4.47 8.13
C ALA A 43 -10.82 -4.72 6.61
N ALA A 44 -11.34 -3.82 5.78
CA ALA A 44 -11.18 -3.91 4.33
C ALA A 44 -9.71 -3.75 3.92
N ALA A 45 -8.98 -2.80 4.53
CA ALA A 45 -7.54 -2.65 4.30
C ALA A 45 -6.74 -3.91 4.68
N ALA A 46 -7.11 -4.56 5.79
CA ALA A 46 -6.46 -5.78 6.25
C ALA A 46 -6.73 -6.96 5.31
N ALA A 47 -7.97 -7.11 4.83
CA ALA A 47 -8.34 -8.14 3.86
C ALA A 47 -7.55 -8.00 2.54
N ALA A 48 -7.37 -6.76 2.05
CA ALA A 48 -6.64 -6.49 0.82
C ALA A 48 -5.14 -6.82 0.89
N THR A 49 -4.57 -6.89 2.10
CA THR A 49 -3.12 -7.01 2.29
C THR A 49 -2.53 -8.28 1.69
N SER A 50 -3.18 -9.42 1.90
CA SER A 50 -2.70 -10.72 1.39
C SER A 50 -2.58 -10.70 -0.14
N ASP A 51 -3.61 -10.22 -0.83
CA ASP A 51 -3.67 -10.23 -2.30
C ASP A 51 -2.75 -9.18 -2.91
N ALA A 52 -2.60 -8.01 -2.27
CA ALA A 52 -1.63 -7.00 -2.69
C ALA A 52 -0.19 -7.52 -2.57
N LEU A 53 0.15 -8.25 -1.50
CA LEU A 53 1.47 -8.86 -1.34
C LEU A 53 1.69 -10.00 -2.33
N ALA A 54 0.67 -10.84 -2.56
CA ALA A 54 0.73 -11.90 -3.57
C ALA A 54 0.94 -11.34 -4.98
N ALA A 55 0.33 -10.19 -5.31
CA ALA A 55 0.52 -9.52 -6.59
C ALA A 55 1.98 -9.04 -6.80
N PHE A 56 2.63 -8.52 -5.76
CA PHE A 56 4.06 -8.23 -5.81
C PHE A 56 4.91 -9.49 -5.92
N ALA A 57 4.58 -10.54 -5.17
CA ALA A 57 5.28 -11.81 -5.23
C ALA A 57 5.20 -12.45 -6.63
N GLY A 58 4.05 -12.35 -7.31
CA GLY A 58 3.87 -12.77 -8.69
C GLY A 58 4.74 -12.01 -9.71
N ALA A 59 5.19 -10.80 -9.35
CA ALA A 59 6.18 -10.02 -10.09
C ALA A 59 7.64 -10.29 -9.64
N GLY A 60 7.86 -11.27 -8.76
CA GLY A 60 9.18 -11.61 -8.22
C GLY A 60 9.70 -10.68 -7.13
N LEU A 61 8.82 -9.87 -6.52
CA LEU A 61 9.19 -8.91 -5.48
C LEU A 61 8.69 -9.33 -4.11
N SER A 62 9.58 -9.33 -3.12
CA SER A 62 9.17 -9.38 -1.71
C SER A 62 8.73 -7.98 -1.26
N ALA A 63 7.64 -7.91 -0.51
CA ALA A 63 7.05 -6.65 -0.07
C ALA A 63 6.53 -6.76 1.37
N THR A 64 6.38 -5.60 2.01
CA THR A 64 5.76 -5.46 3.35
C THR A 64 4.56 -4.54 3.24
N ALA A 65 3.50 -4.85 3.98
CA ALA A 65 2.32 -3.99 4.08
C ALA A 65 2.29 -3.26 5.43
N LEU A 66 1.86 -2.00 5.38
CA LEU A 66 1.62 -1.17 6.56
C LEU A 66 0.18 -0.66 6.52
N LEU A 67 -0.52 -0.75 7.63
CA LEU A 67 -1.85 -0.18 7.80
C LEU A 67 -1.78 0.98 8.78
N SER A 68 -2.31 2.13 8.39
CA SER A 68 -2.43 3.28 9.28
C SER A 68 -3.73 4.05 9.01
N PRO A 69 -4.29 4.72 10.02
CA PRO A 69 -5.31 5.73 9.78
C PRO A 69 -4.69 6.93 9.07
N VAL A 70 -5.50 7.65 8.27
CA VAL A 70 -5.06 8.89 7.60
C VAL A 70 -4.61 9.94 8.63
N ALA A 71 -5.34 10.06 9.75
CA ALA A 71 -5.03 10.97 10.85
C ALA A 71 -4.09 10.33 11.89
N ALA A 72 -3.03 9.66 11.44
CA ALA A 72 -2.01 9.13 12.34
C ALA A 72 -1.28 10.26 13.10
N PRO A 73 -0.83 10.03 14.35
CA PRO A 73 -0.06 11.02 15.09
C PRO A 73 1.17 11.48 14.31
N GLY A 74 1.41 12.79 14.31
CA GLY A 74 2.64 13.38 13.77
C GLY A 74 3.85 13.10 14.66
N ALA A 75 4.96 13.78 14.34
CA ALA A 75 6.17 13.70 15.15
C ALA A 75 5.95 14.21 16.59
N ARG A 76 6.58 13.54 17.55
CA ARG A 76 6.56 13.89 18.98
C ARG A 76 7.90 13.51 19.61
N LEU A 77 8.19 14.07 20.77
CA LEU A 77 9.36 13.66 21.57
C LEU A 77 9.09 12.30 22.20
N GLU A 78 10.06 11.39 22.09
CA GLU A 78 10.05 10.08 22.75
C GLU A 78 11.12 10.09 23.87
N ALA A 79 10.83 9.44 24.99
CA ALA A 79 11.82 9.27 26.05
C ALA A 79 12.90 8.29 25.57
N CYS A 80 14.18 8.57 25.87
CA CYS A 80 15.23 7.57 25.67
C CYS A 80 14.94 6.35 26.57
N ALA A 81 14.81 5.17 25.97
CA ALA A 81 14.81 3.93 26.73
C ALA A 81 16.21 3.73 27.34
N ALA A 82 16.26 3.52 28.66
CA ALA A 82 17.48 3.17 29.38
C ALA A 82 17.93 1.73 29.08
#